data_AF-A0A1A5PFW1-F1
#
_entry.id   AF-A0A1A5PFW1-F1
#
_cell.length_a   1.000
_cell.length_b   1.000
_cell.length_c   1.000
_cell.angle_alpha   90.00
_cell.angle_beta   90.00
_cell.angle_gamma   90.00
#
_symmetry.space_group_name_H-M   'P 1'
#
loop_
_entity.id
_entity.type
_entity.pdbx_description
1 polymer ?
#
loop_
_entity_poly.entity_id
_entity_poly.type
_entity_poly.pdbx_seq_one_letter_code
_entity_poly.pdbx_strand_id
1 'polypeptide(L)'
;MIDPGLTTTAFLTGTQFASENVATAHHAVVYAVPSGGAAVVREQDAKTRGLGWQCFGGTGTAGVEVEGGRGVGGHLGAPGNDEGSI
;
A
#
# COMPACT_ATOMS: atom_id res chain seq x y z
N MET A 1 2.61 -1.61 8.45
CA MET A 1 3.35 -0.89 7.38
C MET A 1 4.33 -1.86 6.71
N ILE A 2 4.58 -1.74 5.41
CA ILE A 2 5.57 -2.59 4.70
C ILE A 2 6.81 -1.75 4.42
N ASP A 3 7.98 -2.22 4.86
CA ASP A 3 9.28 -1.64 4.51
C ASP A 3 10.06 -2.67 3.67
N PRO A 4 10.29 -2.41 2.37
CA PRO A 4 11.03 -3.33 1.50
C PRO A 4 12.54 -3.35 1.78
N GLY A 5 13.05 -2.51 2.69
CA GLY A 5 14.47 -2.48 3.06
C GLY A 5 15.38 -1.96 1.94
N LEU A 6 14.84 -1.16 1.01
CA LEU A 6 15.61 -0.59 -0.10
C LEU A 6 16.64 0.41 0.44
N THR A 7 17.92 0.11 0.23
CA THR A 7 19.04 0.98 0.66
C THR A 7 19.51 1.94 -0.42
N THR A 8 18.97 1.81 -1.65
CA THR A 8 19.31 2.65 -2.81
C THR A 8 18.05 3.00 -3.59
N THR A 9 18.11 4.07 -4.40
CA THR A 9 17.04 4.37 -5.35
C THR A 9 16.82 3.19 -6.29
N ALA A 10 15.57 2.74 -6.39
CA ALA A 10 15.17 1.64 -7.25
C ALA A 10 13.81 1.95 -7.90
N PHE A 11 13.55 1.30 -9.03
CA PHE A 11 12.23 1.33 -9.65
C PHE A 11 11.38 0.18 -9.10
N LEU A 12 10.18 0.51 -8.60
CA LEU A 12 9.16 -0.49 -8.33
C LEU A 12 8.46 -0.83 -9.65
N THR A 13 8.71 -2.03 -10.18
CA THR A 13 8.19 -2.46 -11.49
C THR A 13 6.85 -3.18 -11.41
N GLY A 14 6.43 -3.63 -10.23
CA GLY A 14 5.15 -4.29 -10.02
C GLY A 14 4.87 -4.53 -8.54
N THR A 15 3.61 -4.85 -8.23
CA THR A 15 3.13 -5.21 -6.89
C THR A 15 2.05 -6.27 -7.02
N GLN A 16 2.09 -7.32 -6.20
CA GLN A 16 1.05 -8.34 -6.13
C GLN A 16 0.41 -8.38 -4.74
N PHE A 17 -0.90 -8.66 -4.69
CA PHE A 17 -1.70 -8.79 -3.48
C PHE A 17 -2.59 -10.00 -3.65
N ALA A 18 -2.36 -11.01 -2.83
CA ALA A 18 -3.20 -12.20 -2.76
C ALA A 18 -4.12 -12.05 -1.55
N SER A 19 -5.38 -11.70 -1.79
CA SER A 19 -6.36 -11.64 -0.70
C SER A 19 -6.72 -13.06 -0.22
N GLU A 20 -6.74 -13.26 1.08
CA GLU A 20 -7.27 -14.48 1.69
C GLU A 20 -8.80 -14.59 1.51
N ASN A 21 -9.50 -13.45 1.41
CA ASN A 21 -10.95 -13.42 1.17
C ASN A 21 -11.31 -12.42 0.08
N VAL A 22 -11.63 -13.00 -1.06
CA VAL A 22 -11.87 -12.30 -2.30
C VAL A 22 -13.33 -11.92 -2.52
N ALA A 23 -14.24 -12.52 -1.77
CA ALA A 23 -15.62 -12.06 -1.69
C ALA A 23 -15.73 -10.74 -0.90
N THR A 24 -14.70 -10.40 -0.11
CA THR A 24 -14.64 -9.17 0.70
C THR A 24 -13.73 -8.11 0.10
N ALA A 25 -12.50 -8.47 -0.30
CA ALA A 25 -11.54 -7.50 -0.83
C ALA A 25 -11.82 -7.20 -2.31
N HIS A 26 -12.31 -5.99 -2.60
CA HIS A 26 -12.62 -5.57 -3.98
C HIS A 26 -11.42 -4.92 -4.70
N HIS A 27 -10.59 -4.17 -3.96
CA HIS A 27 -9.36 -3.57 -4.47
C HIS A 27 -8.31 -3.48 -3.35
N ALA A 28 -7.05 -3.46 -3.74
CA ALA A 28 -5.92 -3.14 -2.86
C ALA A 28 -5.08 -2.05 -3.50
N VAL A 29 -4.60 -1.10 -2.69
CA VAL A 29 -3.79 0.04 -3.16
C VAL A 29 -2.55 0.15 -2.28
N VAL A 30 -1.39 0.28 -2.91
CA VAL A 30 -0.12 0.54 -2.23
C VAL A 30 0.31 1.96 -2.52
N TYR A 31 0.57 2.73 -1.46
CA TYR A 31 1.11 4.08 -1.54
C TYR A 31 2.57 4.10 -1.11
N ALA A 32 3.41 4.82 -1.88
CA ALA A 32 4.75 5.13 -1.43
C ALA A 32 4.68 6.28 -0.41
N VAL A 33 5.08 6.02 0.83
CA VAL A 33 5.14 7.04 1.88
C VAL A 33 6.39 7.91 1.64
N PRO A 34 6.26 9.24 1.54
CA PRO A 34 7.42 10.13 1.46
C PRO A 34 8.33 9.95 2.68
N SER A 35 9.64 10.13 2.50
CA SER A 35 10.62 9.90 3.59
C SER A 35 10.31 10.69 4.87
N GLY A 36 9.77 11.91 4.75
CA GLY A 36 9.33 12.74 5.89
C GLY A 36 8.11 12.21 6.66
N GLY A 37 7.27 11.38 6.05
CA GLY A 37 6.06 10.80 6.66
C GLY A 37 6.27 9.42 7.28
N ALA A 38 7.38 8.74 6.97
CA ALA A 38 7.59 7.34 7.35
C ALA A 38 7.59 7.11 8.86
N ALA A 39 8.13 8.05 9.65
CA ALA A 39 8.12 7.95 11.11
C ALA A 39 6.69 8.03 11.69
N VAL A 40 5.86 8.93 11.14
CA VAL A 40 4.46 9.11 11.56
C VAL A 40 3.63 7.86 11.23
N VAL A 41 3.81 7.30 10.03
CA VAL A 41 3.11 6.07 9.62
C VAL A 41 3.54 4.88 10.49
N ARG A 42 4.83 4.74 10.81
CA ARG A 42 5.30 3.71 11.75
C ARG A 42 4.72 3.87 13.14
N GLU A 43 4.62 5.10 13.64
CA GLU A 43 4.01 5.36 14.94
C GLU A 43 2.52 4.97 14.93
N GLN A 44 1.79 5.26 13.86
CA GLN A 44 0.40 4.86 13.71
C GLN A 44 0.23 3.33 13.62
N ASP A 45 1.10 2.66 12.87
CA ASP A 45 1.17 1.20 12.78
C ASP A 45 1.39 0.58 14.18
N ALA A 46 2.33 1.13 14.95
CA ALA A 46 2.63 0.67 16.30
C ALA A 46 1.46 0.88 17.30
N LYS A 47 0.62 1.89 17.08
CA LYS A 47 -0.59 2.14 17.91
C LYS A 47 -1.69 1.11 17.66
N THR A 48 -1.69 0.47 16.48
CA THR A 48 -2.79 -0.40 16.05
C THR A 48 -2.36 -1.85 16.08
N ARG A 49 -2.74 -2.58 17.15
CA ARG A 49 -2.48 -4.02 17.22
C ARG A 49 -3.38 -4.76 16.22
N GLY A 50 -2.80 -5.63 15.40
CA GLY A 50 -3.55 -6.49 14.47
C GLY A 50 -3.34 -6.12 13.00
N LEU A 51 -4.41 -6.13 12.21
CA LEU A 51 -4.36 -6.11 10.74
C LEU A 51 -4.21 -4.72 10.10
N GLY A 52 -3.97 -3.67 10.91
CA GLY A 52 -3.86 -2.28 10.44
C GLY A 52 -5.00 -1.39 10.94
N TRP A 53 -5.12 -0.18 10.37
CA TRP A 53 -6.10 0.84 10.74
C TRP A 53 -6.97 1.27 9.56
N GLN A 54 -8.10 1.91 9.85
CA GLN A 54 -9.00 2.43 8.82
C GLN A 54 -8.40 3.65 8.14
N CYS A 55 -8.47 3.70 6.81
CA CYS A 55 -8.10 4.86 6.01
C CYS A 55 -9.20 5.21 5.00
N PHE A 56 -9.15 6.41 4.43
CA PHE A 56 -10.09 6.90 3.41
C PHE A 56 -9.33 7.58 2.26
N GLY A 57 -8.77 6.78 1.34
CA GLY A 57 -8.12 7.29 0.13
C GLY A 57 -6.66 7.74 0.26
N GLY A 58 -5.97 7.34 1.33
CA GLY A 58 -4.56 7.63 1.55
C GLY A 58 -3.99 6.80 2.70
N THR A 59 -2.93 7.29 3.34
CA THR A 59 -2.27 6.58 4.46
C THR A 59 -3.14 6.46 5.72
N GLY A 60 -4.17 7.29 5.87
CA GLY A 60 -4.99 7.35 7.09
C GLY A 60 -4.26 7.97 8.29
N THR A 61 -3.06 8.54 8.07
CA THR A 61 -2.31 9.32 9.07
C THR A 61 -2.40 10.81 8.77
N ALA A 62 -2.73 11.61 9.79
CA ALA A 62 -2.80 13.06 9.67
C ALA A 62 -1.43 13.66 9.29
N GLY A 63 -1.41 14.56 8.31
CA GLY A 63 -0.18 15.20 7.83
C GLY A 63 0.71 14.31 6.95
N VAL A 64 0.22 13.14 6.54
CA VAL A 64 0.87 12.26 5.56
C VAL A 64 -0.11 11.95 4.44
N GLU A 65 -0.57 13.00 3.78
CA GLU A 65 -1.44 12.89 2.63
C GLU A 65 -0.66 12.41 1.40
N VAL A 66 -1.26 11.50 0.65
CA VAL A 66 -0.76 11.01 -0.64
C VAL A 66 -1.66 11.59 -1.73
N GLU A 67 -1.92 12.89 -1.69
CA GLU A 67 -2.73 13.55 -2.73
C GLU A 67 -1.91 13.69 -4.02
N GLY A 68 -2.44 13.13 -5.12
CA GLY A 68 -1.86 13.21 -6.47
C GLY A 68 -0.49 12.52 -6.67
N GLY A 69 0.07 11.89 -5.64
CA GLY A 69 1.46 11.43 -5.62
C GLY A 69 1.61 9.97 -6.00
N ARG A 70 2.14 9.71 -7.22
CA ARG A 70 2.81 8.46 -7.66
C ARG A 70 2.36 7.19 -6.90
N GLY A 71 1.09 6.84 -7.01
CA GLY A 71 0.67 5.47 -6.72
C GLY A 71 1.34 4.56 -7.73
N VAL A 72 1.90 3.43 -7.29
CA VAL A 72 2.20 2.33 -8.22
C VAL A 72 0.86 1.65 -8.48
N GLY A 73 0.12 2.22 -9.43
CA GLY A 73 -1.20 1.76 -9.81
C GLY A 73 -1.08 0.65 -10.86
N GLY A 74 -1.08 -0.59 -10.41
CA GLY A 74 -1.77 -1.65 -11.13
C GLY A 74 -3.18 -1.76 -10.56
N HIS A 75 -4.22 -1.87 -11.40
CA HIS A 75 -5.52 -2.34 -10.91
C HIS A 75 -5.34 -3.77 -10.43
N LEU A 76 -5.20 -3.93 -9.12
CA LEU A 76 -5.08 -5.25 -8.51
C LEU A 76 -6.50 -5.75 -8.25
N GLY A 77 -7.09 -6.28 -9.33
CA GLY A 77 -8.42 -6.88 -9.28
C GLY A 77 -8.43 -8.13 -8.39
N ALA A 78 -9.54 -8.34 -7.68
CA ALA A 78 -9.86 -9.58 -6.99
C ALA A 78 -10.01 -10.74 -8.02
N PRO A 79 -9.84 -12.00 -7.59
CA PRO A 79 -9.34 -13.14 -8.36
C PRO A 79 -10.21 -13.51 -9.56
N GLY A 80 -9.52 -13.56 -10.69
CA GLY A 80 -9.92 -14.04 -12.01
C GLY A 80 -8.97 -13.50 -13.09
N ASN A 81 -7.81 -12.98 -12.68
CA ASN A 81 -6.92 -12.13 -13.43
C ASN A 81 -5.52 -12.62 -13.12
N ASP A 82 -5.21 -13.74 -13.77
CA ASP A 82 -3.86 -14.25 -13.90
C ASP A 82 -2.98 -13.11 -14.44
N GLU A 83 -1.84 -12.85 -13.80
CA GLU A 83 -0.77 -12.01 -14.35
C GLU A 83 -0.09 -12.75 -15.52
N GLY A 84 -0.84 -12.99 -16.60
CA GLY A 84 -0.39 -13.77 -17.74
C GLY A 84 -1.04 -13.35 -19.05
N SER A 85 -0.49 -12.35 -19.72
CA SER A 85 0.17 -12.54 -21.03
C SER A 85 0.85 -11.25 -21.46
N ILE A 86 2.15 -11.35 -21.75
CA ILE A 86 2.78 -10.54 -22.80
C ILE A 86 2.11 -10.78 -24.15
#